data_AF-A0A0N1LI45-F1
#
_entry.id   AF-A0A0N1LI45-F1
#
_cell.length_a   1.000
_cell.length_b   1.000
_cell.length_c   1.000
_cell.angle_alpha   90.00
_cell.angle_beta   90.00
_cell.angle_gamma   90.00
#
_symmetry.space_group_name_H-M   'P 1'
#
loop_
_entity.id
_entity.type
_entity.pdbx_description
1 polymer ?
#
loop_
_entity_poly.entity_id
_entity_poly.type
_entity_poly.pdbx_seq_one_letter_code
_entity_poly.pdbx_strand_id
1 'polypeptide(L)'
;MTRADLFRLLAGGAAATLLPPPAAAQTTYDFWFTRLRYQSGNWDVDERMPLNVLTSLVDYTNLRVDPEERVVDLADPAMLTAPFCYMAGHKLVEFNQAEARNFRTYVENGGFVFVDDCNHDIDGLFARTFERQMAALFGEGALDKIPNDHPIYSAFFDFPDGPPNTSMELNGWGDDLVHDYLKAIIVDGRIGVLYSNKDYGCEWDYDWRNKRFLAEDNTKFAVNIVIYALTA
;
A
#
# COMPACT_ATOMS: atom_id res chain seq x y z
N MET A 1 -41.78 -18.01 -73.89
CA MET A 1 -42.25 -17.82 -72.50
C MET A 1 -41.04 -17.29 -71.72
N THR A 2 -40.73 -15.99 -71.78
CA THR A 2 -41.23 -14.83 -71.00
C THR A 2 -40.68 -14.75 -69.57
N ARG A 3 -39.69 -13.85 -69.40
CA ARG A 3 -39.35 -12.87 -68.33
C ARG A 3 -40.05 -12.85 -66.94
N ALA A 4 -40.73 -13.90 -66.48
CA ALA A 4 -41.55 -13.86 -65.25
C ALA A 4 -41.30 -14.97 -64.21
N ASP A 5 -40.20 -15.72 -64.30
CA ASP A 5 -39.83 -16.72 -63.26
C ASP A 5 -38.63 -16.28 -62.40
N LEU A 6 -38.32 -14.98 -62.39
CA LEU A 6 -37.20 -14.37 -61.66
C LEU A 6 -37.51 -14.12 -60.16
N PHE A 7 -38.55 -14.74 -59.59
CA PHE A 7 -38.92 -14.57 -58.18
C PHE A 7 -39.38 -15.88 -57.57
N ARG A 8 -38.44 -16.79 -57.30
CA ARG A 8 -38.53 -17.82 -56.26
C ARG A 8 -37.16 -18.47 -56.07
N LEU A 9 -36.73 -18.53 -54.80
CA LEU A 9 -35.47 -19.10 -54.28
C LEU A 9 -34.30 -18.12 -54.12
N LEU A 10 -34.46 -17.18 -53.18
CA LEU A 10 -33.35 -16.71 -52.34
C LEU A 10 -33.76 -16.86 -50.87
N ALA A 11 -33.89 -18.11 -50.44
CA ALA A 11 -33.81 -18.49 -49.03
C ALA A 11 -32.45 -19.17 -48.83
N GLY A 12 -31.40 -18.37 -48.81
CA GLY A 12 -30.04 -18.80 -48.46
C GLY A 12 -29.57 -17.94 -47.29
N GLY A 13 -29.75 -18.46 -46.08
CA GLY A 13 -29.41 -17.75 -44.85
C GLY A 13 -27.93 -17.37 -44.81
N ALA A 14 -27.66 -16.08 -44.69
CA ALA A 14 -26.36 -15.61 -44.25
C ALA A 14 -26.28 -15.85 -42.73
N ALA A 15 -25.73 -17.00 -42.34
CA ALA A 15 -25.28 -17.21 -40.98
C ALA A 15 -24.05 -16.33 -40.76
N ALA A 16 -24.28 -15.10 -40.29
CA ALA A 16 -23.22 -14.27 -39.74
C ALA A 16 -22.70 -14.99 -38.49
N THR A 17 -21.55 -15.64 -38.60
CA THR A 17 -20.81 -16.13 -37.44
C THR A 17 -20.38 -14.90 -36.64
N LEU A 18 -21.19 -14.52 -35.65
CA LEU A 18 -20.77 -13.57 -34.62
C LEU A 18 -19.56 -14.19 -33.92
N LEU A 19 -18.37 -13.71 -34.27
CA LEU A 19 -17.19 -13.97 -33.46
C LEU A 19 -17.50 -13.47 -32.05
N PRO A 20 -17.35 -14.29 -31.00
CA PRO A 20 -17.48 -13.80 -29.65
C PRO A 20 -16.51 -12.62 -29.48
N PRO A 21 -16.90 -11.54 -28.78
CA PRO A 21 -15.96 -10.46 -28.48
C PRO A 21 -14.73 -11.07 -27.82
N PRO A 22 -13.51 -10.55 -28.09
CA PRO A 22 -12.34 -11.00 -27.36
C PRO A 22 -12.68 -10.88 -25.88
N ALA A 23 -12.58 -12.00 -25.15
CA ALA A 23 -12.73 -11.97 -23.70
C ALA A 23 -11.79 -10.88 -23.20
N ALA A 24 -12.34 -9.86 -22.51
CA ALA A 24 -11.51 -8.86 -21.87
C ALA A 24 -10.47 -9.63 -21.06
N ALA A 25 -9.20 -9.45 -21.40
CA ALA A 25 -8.13 -10.07 -20.64
C ALA A 25 -8.35 -9.60 -19.19
N GLN A 26 -8.67 -10.53 -18.30
CA GLN A 26 -8.64 -10.22 -16.87
C GLN A 26 -7.20 -9.81 -16.59
N THR A 27 -6.98 -8.51 -16.41
CA THR A 27 -5.70 -7.98 -15.97
C THR A 27 -5.48 -8.50 -14.56
N THR A 28 -4.79 -9.63 -14.45
CA THR A 28 -4.32 -10.14 -13.17
C THR A 28 -3.15 -9.26 -12.76
N TYR A 29 -3.39 -8.33 -11.84
CA TYR A 29 -2.33 -7.56 -11.21
C TYR A 29 -1.60 -8.42 -10.18
N ASP A 30 -0.29 -8.28 -10.10
CA ASP A 30 0.56 -8.89 -9.08
C ASP A 30 0.48 -8.09 -7.77
N PHE A 31 0.18 -6.78 -7.85
CA PHE A 31 0.08 -5.88 -6.71
C PHE A 31 -1.00 -4.82 -6.93
N TRP A 32 -1.71 -4.45 -5.87
CA TRP A 32 -2.52 -3.23 -5.81
C TRP A 32 -2.32 -2.57 -4.46
N PHE A 33 -2.27 -1.23 -4.46
CA PHE A 33 -2.07 -0.45 -3.25
C PHE A 33 -3.41 -0.29 -2.52
N THR A 34 -3.55 -0.86 -1.32
CA THR A 34 -4.76 -0.69 -0.51
C THR A 34 -4.53 0.29 0.63
N ARG A 35 -5.25 1.41 0.64
CA ARG A 35 -5.30 2.33 1.79
C ARG A 35 -6.47 1.98 2.69
N LEU A 36 -6.18 1.87 3.98
CA LEU A 36 -7.16 1.58 5.00
C LEU A 36 -7.85 2.87 5.48
N ARG A 37 -9.18 2.90 5.36
CA ARG A 37 -10.04 3.90 5.99
C ARG A 37 -10.52 3.37 7.33
N TYR A 38 -10.21 4.09 8.41
CA TYR A 38 -10.67 3.77 9.77
C TYR A 38 -11.51 4.92 10.32
N GLN A 39 -12.42 4.62 11.25
CA GLN A 39 -13.45 5.57 11.69
C GLN A 39 -12.92 6.73 12.54
N SER A 40 -11.89 6.49 13.35
CA SER A 40 -11.32 7.52 14.21
C SER A 40 -10.36 8.43 13.43
N GLY A 41 -10.12 9.64 13.94
CA GLY A 41 -9.05 10.50 13.43
C GLY A 41 -9.21 10.91 11.96
N ASN A 42 -8.15 10.72 11.17
CA ASN A 42 -8.11 11.00 9.73
C ASN A 42 -7.18 9.99 9.05
N TRP A 43 -7.60 9.47 7.90
CA TRP A 43 -6.88 8.47 7.09
C TRP A 43 -6.48 9.02 5.71
N ASP A 44 -7.13 10.13 5.32
CA ASP A 44 -7.06 10.86 4.07
C ASP A 44 -5.90 11.85 4.09
N VAL A 45 -4.68 11.31 4.08
CA VAL A 45 -3.41 12.04 4.00
C VAL A 45 -2.61 11.56 2.79
N ASP A 46 -1.56 12.28 2.39
CA ASP A 46 -0.62 11.83 1.35
C ASP A 46 -1.29 11.44 0.03
N GLU A 47 -2.12 12.33 -0.51
CA GLU A 47 -3.04 12.01 -1.62
C GLU A 47 -2.33 11.53 -2.90
N ARG A 48 -1.12 12.03 -3.18
CA ARG A 48 -0.34 11.66 -4.39
C ARG A 48 0.67 10.55 -4.12
N MET A 49 0.99 10.28 -2.86
CA MET A 49 2.00 9.29 -2.49
C MET A 49 1.73 7.91 -3.09
N PRO A 50 0.51 7.33 -3.05
CA PRO A 50 0.24 6.02 -3.64
C PRO A 50 0.63 5.95 -5.11
N LEU A 51 0.32 7.00 -5.89
CA LEU A 51 0.65 7.05 -7.31
C LEU A 51 2.17 7.16 -7.54
N ASN A 52 2.89 7.92 -6.70
CA ASN A 52 4.34 8.02 -6.78
C ASN A 52 5.01 6.67 -6.46
N VAL A 53 4.51 5.94 -5.45
CA VAL A 53 4.98 4.57 -5.12
C VAL A 53 4.69 3.60 -6.27
N LEU A 54 3.45 3.59 -6.78
CA LEU A 54 3.06 2.75 -7.91
C LEU A 54 3.91 3.02 -9.16
N THR A 55 4.22 4.29 -9.44
CA THR A 55 5.12 4.68 -10.53
C THR A 55 6.50 4.08 -10.34
N SER A 56 7.07 4.14 -9.13
CA SER A 56 8.38 3.56 -8.85
C SER A 56 8.40 2.04 -8.93
N LEU A 57 7.31 1.37 -8.56
CA LEU A 57 7.18 -0.07 -8.78
C LEU A 57 7.23 -0.41 -10.29
N VAL A 58 6.59 0.39 -11.14
CA VAL A 58 6.68 0.25 -12.60
C VAL A 58 8.07 0.58 -13.13
N ASP A 59 8.71 1.64 -12.62
CA ASP A 59 10.03 2.10 -13.09
C ASP A 59 11.13 1.07 -12.79
N TYR A 60 11.06 0.40 -11.63
CA TYR A 60 12.15 -0.43 -11.12
C TYR A 60 11.89 -1.93 -11.18
N THR A 61 10.64 -2.37 -11.25
CA THR A 61 10.29 -3.81 -11.15
C THR A 61 9.55 -4.29 -12.39
N ASN A 62 9.32 -5.61 -12.47
CA ASN A 62 8.46 -6.21 -13.49
C ASN A 62 7.05 -6.55 -12.95
N LEU A 63 6.66 -6.00 -11.79
CA LEU A 63 5.35 -6.24 -11.21
C LEU A 63 4.26 -5.63 -12.09
N ARG A 64 3.19 -6.40 -12.35
CA ARG A 64 1.96 -5.86 -12.94
C ARG A 64 1.17 -5.17 -11.84
N VAL A 65 1.36 -3.87 -11.68
CA VAL A 65 0.66 -3.09 -10.66
C VAL A 65 -0.69 -2.58 -11.16
N ASP A 66 -1.69 -2.58 -10.29
CA ASP A 66 -2.94 -1.84 -10.50
C ASP A 66 -2.62 -0.33 -10.40
N PRO A 67 -2.86 0.48 -11.46
CA PRO A 67 -2.55 1.91 -11.43
C PRO A 67 -3.48 2.71 -10.50
N GLU A 68 -4.58 2.11 -10.04
CA GLU A 68 -5.54 2.76 -9.14
C GLU A 68 -5.33 2.33 -7.69
N GLU A 69 -5.26 3.31 -6.79
CA GLU A 69 -5.33 3.06 -5.35
C GLU A 69 -6.71 2.51 -4.98
N ARG A 70 -6.73 1.53 -4.07
CA ARG A 70 -7.96 0.98 -3.49
C ARG A 70 -8.13 1.47 -2.05
N VAL A 71 -9.09 2.35 -1.83
CA VAL A 71 -9.49 2.75 -0.46
C VAL A 71 -10.52 1.75 0.06
N VAL A 72 -10.19 1.08 1.17
CA VAL A 72 -11.05 0.05 1.78
C VAL A 72 -11.28 0.38 3.25
N ASP A 73 -12.52 0.27 3.72
CA ASP A 73 -12.82 0.39 5.14
C ASP A 73 -12.14 -0.73 5.93
N LEU A 74 -11.45 -0.40 7.03
CA LEU A 74 -10.80 -1.38 7.89
C LEU A 74 -11.83 -2.35 8.52
N ALA A 75 -13.08 -1.91 8.68
CA ALA A 75 -14.19 -2.76 9.12
C ALA A 75 -14.73 -3.70 8.02
N ASP A 76 -14.38 -3.48 6.75
CA ASP A 76 -14.83 -4.30 5.62
C ASP A 76 -13.92 -5.54 5.44
N PRO A 77 -14.46 -6.78 5.49
CA PRO A 77 -13.68 -7.99 5.25
C PRO A 77 -12.98 -8.06 3.89
N ALA A 78 -13.34 -7.23 2.90
CA ALA A 78 -12.63 -7.12 1.63
C ALA A 78 -11.13 -6.83 1.82
N MET A 79 -10.77 -6.08 2.87
CA MET A 79 -9.38 -5.76 3.19
C MET A 79 -8.54 -7.02 3.43
N LEU A 80 -9.14 -8.11 3.95
CA LEU A 80 -8.44 -9.36 4.29
C LEU A 80 -7.80 -10.06 3.09
N THR A 81 -8.16 -9.64 1.87
CA THR A 81 -7.64 -10.18 0.61
C THR A 81 -6.58 -9.30 -0.05
N ALA A 82 -6.27 -8.14 0.53
CA ALA A 82 -5.25 -7.26 -0.01
C ALA A 82 -3.86 -7.89 0.13
N PRO A 83 -2.96 -7.73 -0.87
CA PRO A 83 -1.57 -8.18 -0.76
C PRO A 83 -0.75 -7.25 0.15
N PHE A 84 -1.21 -6.01 0.33
CA PHE A 84 -0.54 -4.96 1.05
C PHE A 84 -1.56 -3.90 1.49
N CYS A 85 -1.47 -3.48 2.73
CA CYS A 85 -2.27 -2.41 3.29
C CYS A 85 -1.39 -1.25 3.74
N TYR A 86 -1.87 -0.02 3.53
CA TYR A 86 -1.30 1.20 4.04
C TYR A 86 -2.26 1.88 5.00
N MET A 87 -1.75 2.37 6.12
CA MET A 87 -2.50 3.14 7.11
C MET A 87 -1.66 4.33 7.56
N ALA A 88 -2.24 5.52 7.55
CA ALA A 88 -1.58 6.73 8.00
C ALA A 88 -2.59 7.72 8.57
N GLY A 89 -2.09 8.76 9.24
CA GLY A 89 -2.92 9.82 9.81
C GLY A 89 -2.15 10.75 10.73
N HIS A 90 -2.83 11.80 11.19
CA HIS A 90 -2.29 12.84 12.08
C HIS A 90 -3.00 12.88 13.44
N LYS A 91 -4.08 12.10 13.59
CA LYS A 91 -5.03 12.17 14.71
C LYS A 91 -5.17 10.82 15.39
N LEU A 92 -6.05 10.77 16.40
CA LEU A 92 -6.41 9.58 17.17
C LEU A 92 -6.63 8.33 16.30
N VAL A 93 -5.96 7.25 16.70
CA VAL A 93 -6.25 5.88 16.28
C VAL A 93 -7.02 5.16 17.39
N GLU A 94 -8.26 4.83 17.08
CA GLU A 94 -9.16 4.07 17.95
C GLU A 94 -9.99 3.11 17.11
N PHE A 95 -9.62 1.83 17.14
CA PHE A 95 -10.34 0.81 16.40
C PHE A 95 -11.64 0.43 17.10
N ASN A 96 -12.73 0.42 16.34
CA ASN A 96 -13.95 -0.26 16.75
C ASN A 96 -13.73 -1.79 16.72
N GLN A 97 -14.72 -2.55 17.23
CA GLN A 97 -14.56 -4.01 17.32
C GLN A 97 -14.39 -4.71 15.96
N ALA A 98 -15.00 -4.21 14.88
CA ALA A 98 -14.84 -4.81 13.55
C ALA A 98 -13.46 -4.53 12.98
N GLU A 99 -13.00 -3.28 13.09
CA GLU A 99 -11.66 -2.86 12.67
C GLU A 99 -10.57 -3.65 13.41
N ALA A 100 -10.68 -3.73 14.73
CA ALA A 100 -9.76 -4.49 15.58
C ALA A 100 -9.69 -5.97 15.19
N ARG A 101 -10.84 -6.61 14.95
CA ARG A 101 -10.90 -8.01 14.51
C ARG A 101 -10.26 -8.21 13.14
N ASN A 102 -10.58 -7.36 12.17
CA ASN A 102 -10.06 -7.49 10.81
C ASN A 102 -8.55 -7.21 10.76
N PHE A 103 -8.08 -6.15 11.42
CA PHE A 103 -6.66 -5.80 11.49
C PHE A 103 -5.85 -6.96 12.06
N ARG A 104 -6.28 -7.50 13.21
CA ARG A 104 -5.64 -8.65 13.83
C ARG A 104 -5.66 -9.88 12.94
N THR A 105 -6.83 -10.23 12.39
CA THR A 105 -7.00 -11.40 11.51
C THR A 105 -6.11 -11.30 10.27
N TYR A 106 -6.02 -10.12 9.66
CA TYR A 106 -5.17 -9.89 8.50
C TYR A 106 -3.69 -10.11 8.83
N VAL A 107 -3.21 -9.47 9.89
CA VAL A 107 -1.81 -9.56 10.34
C VAL A 107 -1.46 -11.00 10.75
N GLU A 108 -2.30 -11.68 11.54
CA GLU A 108 -2.08 -13.06 11.97
C GLU A 108 -2.12 -14.07 10.80
N ASN A 109 -2.82 -13.75 9.71
CA ASN A 109 -2.87 -14.59 8.51
C ASN A 109 -1.76 -14.27 7.48
N GLY A 110 -0.75 -13.47 7.86
CA GLY A 110 0.38 -13.13 7.00
C GLY A 110 0.13 -11.94 6.07
N GLY A 111 -0.88 -11.12 6.35
CA GLY A 111 -1.04 -9.82 5.72
C GLY A 111 0.08 -8.85 6.16
N PHE A 112 0.38 -7.88 5.29
CA PHE A 112 1.36 -6.83 5.58
C PHE A 112 0.66 -5.47 5.66
N VAL A 113 0.83 -4.75 6.77
CA VAL A 113 0.37 -3.37 6.96
C VAL A 113 1.57 -2.45 7.13
N PHE A 114 1.77 -1.53 6.18
CA PHE A 114 2.65 -0.38 6.39
C PHE A 114 1.86 0.73 7.08
N VAL A 115 2.31 1.12 8.27
CA VAL A 115 1.76 2.19 9.07
C VAL A 115 2.76 3.33 9.13
N ASP A 116 2.34 4.53 8.74
CA ASP A 116 3.19 5.71 8.76
C ASP A 116 2.52 6.83 9.56
N ASP A 117 3.22 7.31 10.59
CA ASP A 117 2.80 8.44 11.39
C ASP A 117 3.28 9.74 10.74
N CYS A 118 2.33 10.43 10.10
CA CYS A 118 2.59 11.68 9.40
C CYS A 118 2.80 12.87 10.34
N ASN A 119 2.66 12.69 11.67
CA ASN A 119 3.02 13.70 12.65
C ASN A 119 4.45 13.59 13.15
N HIS A 120 5.16 12.49 12.89
CA HIS A 120 6.52 12.10 13.32
C HIS A 120 6.93 12.29 14.81
N ASP A 121 6.10 12.92 15.65
CA ASP A 121 6.32 13.18 17.07
C ASP A 121 6.29 11.87 17.89
N ILE A 122 7.37 11.58 18.62
CA ILE A 122 7.50 10.38 19.49
C ILE A 122 6.33 10.25 20.48
N ASP A 123 5.77 11.37 20.93
CA ASP A 123 4.64 11.42 21.86
C ASP A 123 3.35 11.95 21.20
N GLY A 124 3.34 11.95 19.87
CA GLY A 124 2.23 12.36 19.03
C GLY A 124 0.96 11.57 19.32
N LEU A 125 -0.19 12.23 19.13
CA LEU A 125 -1.48 11.59 19.39
C LEU A 125 -1.67 10.33 18.54
N PHE A 126 -1.22 10.33 17.28
CA PHE A 126 -1.26 9.14 16.41
C PHE A 126 -0.39 8.02 16.99
N ALA A 127 0.93 8.21 17.12
CA ALA A 127 1.88 7.27 17.72
C ALA A 127 1.33 6.60 18.98
N ARG A 128 1.05 7.38 20.03
CA ARG A 128 0.64 6.80 21.33
C ARG A 128 -0.66 6.00 21.26
N THR A 129 -1.60 6.42 20.42
CA THR A 129 -2.89 5.76 20.34
C THR A 129 -2.84 4.53 19.44
N PHE A 130 -2.02 4.56 18.38
CA PHE A 130 -1.69 3.40 17.57
C PHE A 130 -0.93 2.33 18.37
N GLU A 131 0.14 2.70 19.09
CA GLU A 131 0.92 1.78 19.92
C GLU A 131 0.05 1.10 20.98
N ARG A 132 -0.88 1.84 21.60
CA ARG A 132 -1.86 1.28 22.53
C ARG A 132 -2.80 0.27 21.86
N GLN A 133 -3.24 0.51 20.62
CA GLN A 133 -4.04 -0.47 19.87
C GLN A 133 -3.21 -1.72 19.57
N MET A 134 -1.94 -1.56 19.18
CA MET A 134 -1.04 -2.68 18.92
C MET A 134 -0.80 -3.52 20.18
N ALA A 135 -0.56 -2.89 21.32
CA ALA A 135 -0.42 -3.56 22.61
C ALA A 135 -1.71 -4.32 22.99
N ALA A 136 -2.89 -3.75 22.74
CA ALA A 136 -4.17 -4.40 23.02
C ALA A 136 -4.44 -5.61 22.09
N LEU A 137 -4.02 -5.53 20.82
CA LEU A 137 -4.27 -6.58 19.82
C LEU A 137 -3.26 -7.73 19.88
N PHE A 138 -1.98 -7.42 20.06
CA PHE A 138 -0.85 -8.35 19.91
C PHE A 138 -0.05 -8.55 21.20
N GLY A 139 -0.29 -7.74 22.23
CA GLY A 139 0.39 -7.81 23.53
C GLY A 139 1.42 -6.69 23.75
N GLU A 140 1.72 -6.43 25.02
CA GLU A 140 2.75 -5.46 25.42
C GLU A 140 4.12 -5.83 24.83
N GLY A 141 4.80 -4.85 24.24
CA GLY A 141 6.10 -5.04 23.60
C GLY A 141 6.07 -5.78 22.26
N ALA A 142 4.90 -6.06 21.68
CA ALA A 142 4.82 -6.72 20.37
C ALA A 142 5.34 -5.85 19.21
N LEU A 143 5.19 -4.52 19.32
CA LEU A 143 5.71 -3.55 18.36
C LEU A 143 7.09 -3.09 18.83
N ASP A 144 8.16 -3.60 18.22
CA ASP A 144 9.54 -3.34 18.65
C ASP A 144 10.44 -2.91 17.48
N LYS A 145 11.56 -2.26 17.78
CA LYS A 145 12.52 -1.80 16.78
C LYS A 145 13.10 -2.97 16.00
N ILE A 146 13.22 -2.82 14.69
CA ILE A 146 13.96 -3.77 13.85
C ILE A 146 15.42 -3.33 13.68
N PRO A 147 16.37 -4.27 13.61
CA PRO A 147 17.78 -3.94 13.46
C PRO A 147 18.10 -3.48 12.03
N ASN A 148 19.16 -2.67 11.86
CA ASN A 148 19.53 -2.12 10.54
C ASN A 148 20.02 -3.19 9.53
N ASP A 149 20.29 -4.41 9.97
CA ASP A 149 20.58 -5.56 9.11
C ASP A 149 19.34 -6.38 8.72
N HIS A 150 18.13 -5.91 9.08
CA HIS A 150 16.89 -6.57 8.74
C HIS A 150 16.71 -6.64 7.21
N PRO A 151 16.23 -7.78 6.64
CA PRO A 151 16.16 -7.96 5.18
C PRO A 151 15.28 -6.97 4.42
N ILE A 152 14.41 -6.22 5.10
CA ILE A 152 13.63 -5.14 4.49
C ILE A 152 14.53 -4.06 3.88
N TYR A 153 15.71 -3.81 4.46
CA TYR A 153 16.65 -2.80 4.01
C TYR A 153 17.49 -3.22 2.80
N SER A 154 17.38 -4.48 2.37
CA SER A 154 18.07 -5.03 1.19
C SER A 154 17.17 -5.86 0.27
N ALA A 155 15.84 -5.73 0.43
CA ALA A 155 14.86 -6.51 -0.33
C ALA A 155 14.90 -6.23 -1.84
N PHE A 156 15.30 -5.02 -2.25
CA PHE A 156 15.45 -4.66 -3.67
C PHE A 156 16.63 -3.70 -3.92
N PHE A 157 16.62 -2.55 -3.26
CA PHE A 157 17.76 -1.64 -3.15
C PHE A 157 18.47 -1.83 -1.81
N ASP A 158 19.74 -1.44 -1.74
CA ASP A 158 20.54 -1.53 -0.52
C ASP A 158 20.47 -0.24 0.30
N PHE A 159 20.07 -0.37 1.58
CA PHE A 159 20.08 0.67 2.60
C PHE A 159 20.93 0.21 3.79
N PRO A 160 22.29 0.28 3.69
CA PRO A 160 23.19 -0.33 4.67
C PRO A 160 23.13 0.32 6.06
N ASP A 161 22.64 1.56 6.13
CA ASP A 161 22.54 2.33 7.37
C ASP A 161 21.15 2.23 8.03
N GLY A 162 20.28 1.35 7.53
CA GLY A 162 18.91 1.17 8.02
C GLY A 162 17.89 2.04 7.30
N PRO A 163 16.82 2.50 7.97
CA PRO A 163 15.76 3.26 7.31
C PRO A 163 16.27 4.63 6.82
N PRO A 164 16.06 5.00 5.54
CA PRO A 164 16.51 6.28 5.04
C PRO A 164 15.78 7.42 5.74
N ASN A 165 16.51 8.49 6.07
CA ASN A 165 15.92 9.69 6.66
C ASN A 165 15.06 10.45 5.64
N THR A 166 14.02 11.11 6.13
CA THR A 166 13.20 12.00 5.32
C THR A 166 13.60 13.46 5.54
N SER A 167 13.29 14.32 4.56
CA SER A 167 13.44 15.77 4.75
C SER A 167 12.35 16.34 5.65
N MET A 168 11.25 15.61 5.83
CA MET A 168 10.15 15.95 6.72
C MET A 168 10.57 15.89 8.20
N GLU A 169 11.38 14.89 8.58
CA GLU A 169 11.97 14.78 9.92
C GLU A 169 12.83 15.98 10.32
N LEU A 170 13.37 16.72 9.34
CA LEU A 170 14.22 17.88 9.58
C LEU A 170 13.45 19.20 9.59
N ASN A 171 12.16 19.22 9.23
CA ASN A 171 11.47 20.46 8.85
C ASN A 171 10.07 20.68 9.41
N GLY A 172 9.46 19.79 10.19
CA GLY A 172 8.11 20.10 10.68
C GLY A 172 7.64 19.20 11.78
N TRP A 173 7.09 19.80 12.84
CA TRP A 173 6.29 19.26 13.95
C TRP A 173 6.94 19.13 15.34
N GLY A 174 8.22 19.50 15.51
CA GLY A 174 8.67 20.21 16.73
C GLY A 174 9.50 19.45 17.77
N ASP A 175 10.02 18.26 17.48
CA ASP A 175 10.98 17.58 18.36
C ASP A 175 12.45 17.68 17.89
N ASP A 176 12.71 18.10 16.65
CA ASP A 176 14.03 18.14 15.99
C ASP A 176 14.77 16.78 16.07
N LEU A 177 14.02 15.66 16.12
CA LEU A 177 14.57 14.32 16.24
C LEU A 177 14.57 13.60 14.89
N VAL A 178 15.74 13.02 14.56
CA VAL A 178 15.86 12.07 13.45
C VAL A 178 15.70 10.66 14.03
N HIS A 179 14.68 9.94 13.56
CA HIS A 179 14.40 8.59 14.03
C HIS A 179 15.23 7.58 13.25
N ASP A 180 16.23 6.99 13.87
CA ASP A 180 17.15 6.03 13.23
C ASP A 180 16.59 4.59 13.13
N TYR A 181 15.28 4.40 13.35
CA TYR A 181 14.66 3.09 13.47
C TYR A 181 13.29 3.01 12.77
N LEU A 182 12.88 1.78 12.49
CA LEU A 182 11.47 1.42 12.29
C LEU A 182 11.07 0.44 13.38
N LYS A 183 9.78 0.36 13.69
CA LYS A 183 9.24 -0.71 14.54
C LYS A 183 8.47 -1.72 13.70
N ALA A 184 8.38 -2.96 14.15
CA ALA A 184 7.57 -3.97 13.52
C ALA A 184 6.89 -4.89 14.54
N ILE A 185 5.76 -5.46 14.14
CA ILE A 185 5.20 -6.67 14.74
C ILE A 185 5.57 -7.83 13.84
N ILE A 186 6.29 -8.81 14.41
CA ILE A 186 6.69 -10.03 13.71
C ILE A 186 5.72 -11.15 14.03
N VAL A 187 5.14 -11.75 12.99
CA VAL A 187 4.27 -12.94 13.08
C VAL A 187 4.93 -14.03 12.26
N ASP A 188 5.17 -15.21 12.86
CA ASP A 188 5.79 -16.36 12.19
C ASP A 188 7.09 -16.06 11.43
N GLY A 189 7.90 -15.13 11.96
CA GLY A 189 9.20 -14.75 11.38
C GLY A 189 9.15 -13.72 10.26
N ARG A 190 7.96 -13.20 9.91
CA ARG A 190 7.77 -12.12 8.93
C ARG A 190 7.15 -10.89 9.55
N ILE A 191 7.35 -9.73 8.92
CA ILE A 191 6.68 -8.50 9.35
C ILE A 191 5.21 -8.60 8.97
N GLY A 192 4.32 -8.46 9.95
CA GLY A 192 2.89 -8.28 9.73
C GLY A 192 2.48 -6.80 9.81
N VAL A 193 3.15 -6.03 10.65
CA VAL A 193 2.98 -4.56 10.75
C VAL A 193 4.35 -3.92 10.71
N LEU A 194 4.58 -3.03 9.75
CA LEU A 194 5.74 -2.13 9.74
C LEU A 194 5.26 -0.75 10.18
N TYR A 195 5.81 -0.20 11.25
CA TYR A 195 5.50 1.13 11.74
C TYR A 195 6.68 2.07 11.51
N SER A 196 6.37 3.21 10.90
CA SER A 196 7.26 4.33 10.66
C SER A 196 6.73 5.56 11.39
N ASN A 197 7.64 6.27 12.04
CA ASN A 197 7.44 7.64 12.53
C ASN A 197 8.35 8.62 11.78
N LYS A 198 8.69 8.30 10.53
CA LYS A 198 9.60 9.08 9.70
C LYS A 198 8.87 9.95 8.68
N ASP A 199 7.54 9.89 8.64
CA ASP A 199 6.69 10.63 7.71
C ASP A 199 7.07 10.39 6.24
N TYR A 200 7.19 9.11 5.88
CA TYR A 200 7.47 8.70 4.50
C TYR A 200 6.32 9.08 3.55
N GLY A 201 5.09 9.05 4.05
CA GLY A 201 3.88 9.45 3.36
C GLY A 201 4.00 10.86 2.79
N CYS A 202 4.29 11.85 3.63
CA CYS A 202 4.44 13.23 3.18
C CYS A 202 5.70 13.42 2.32
N GLU A 203 6.82 12.78 2.66
CA GLU A 203 8.05 12.83 1.86
C GLU A 203 7.82 12.33 0.41
N TRP A 204 6.93 11.36 0.24
CA TRP A 204 6.56 10.80 -1.06
C TRP A 204 5.31 11.46 -1.69
N ASP A 205 4.66 12.42 -1.02
CA ASP A 205 3.48 13.16 -1.51
C ASP A 205 3.86 14.45 -2.26
N TYR A 206 4.40 14.30 -3.47
CA TYR A 206 4.74 15.43 -4.34
C TYR A 206 4.04 15.34 -5.71
N ASP A 207 3.96 16.49 -6.41
CA ASP A 207 3.55 16.50 -7.82
C ASP A 207 4.56 15.69 -8.63
N TRP A 208 4.10 14.67 -9.36
CA TRP A 208 4.93 13.74 -10.12
C TRP A 208 5.96 14.44 -11.05
N ARG A 209 5.68 15.66 -11.50
CA ARG A 209 6.62 16.45 -12.34
C ARG A 209 7.87 16.86 -11.60
N ASN A 210 7.83 16.89 -10.27
CA ASN A 210 8.95 17.27 -9.41
C ASN A 210 9.96 16.12 -9.24
N LYS A 211 9.56 14.87 -9.50
CA LYS A 211 10.45 13.69 -9.42
C LYS A 211 11.74 13.88 -10.23
N ARG A 212 11.66 14.55 -11.39
CA ARG A 212 12.81 14.84 -12.28
C ARG A 212 13.88 15.75 -11.68
N PHE A 213 13.57 16.45 -10.59
CA PHE A 213 14.50 17.36 -9.92
C PHE A 213 15.20 16.69 -8.74
N LEU A 214 14.75 15.50 -8.32
CA LEU A 214 15.39 14.73 -7.27
C LEU A 214 16.71 14.14 -7.80
N ALA A 215 17.80 14.36 -7.07
CA ALA A 215 19.09 13.74 -7.39
C ALA A 215 19.04 12.22 -7.18
N GLU A 216 18.33 11.80 -6.13
CA GLU A 216 18.03 10.42 -5.83
C GLU A 216 16.52 10.26 -5.63
N ASP A 217 15.95 9.21 -6.22
CA ASP A 217 14.53 8.92 -6.07
C ASP A 217 14.22 8.51 -4.61
N ASN A 218 13.52 9.38 -3.89
CA ASN A 218 13.19 9.20 -2.49
C ASN A 218 12.19 8.06 -2.23
N THR A 219 11.52 7.55 -3.27
CA THR A 219 10.55 6.43 -3.16
C THR A 219 11.19 5.05 -3.29
N LYS A 220 12.53 4.95 -3.47
CA LYS A 220 13.22 3.65 -3.55
C LYS A 220 12.94 2.75 -2.35
N PHE A 221 12.82 3.31 -1.15
CA PHE A 221 12.52 2.51 0.03
C PHE A 221 11.10 1.95 0.02
N ALA A 222 10.13 2.63 -0.60
CA ALA A 222 8.80 2.07 -0.83
C ALA A 222 8.86 0.80 -1.70
N VAL A 223 9.76 0.75 -2.69
CA VAL A 223 10.00 -0.46 -3.49
C VAL A 223 10.49 -1.61 -2.61
N ASN A 224 11.44 -1.36 -1.69
CA ASN A 224 11.88 -2.37 -0.73
C ASN A 224 10.74 -2.87 0.17
N ILE A 225 9.93 -1.97 0.73
CA ILE A 225 8.79 -2.33 1.58
C ILE A 225 7.82 -3.24 0.83
N VAL A 226 7.46 -2.88 -0.41
CA VAL A 226 6.52 -3.67 -1.22
C VAL A 226 7.12 -5.02 -1.63
N ILE A 227 8.38 -5.04 -2.10
CA ILE A 227 9.03 -6.30 -2.47
C ILE A 227 9.17 -7.23 -1.27
N TYR A 228 9.55 -6.71 -0.11
CA TYR A 228 9.58 -7.48 1.12
C TYR A 228 8.19 -8.06 1.46
N ALA A 229 7.14 -7.22 1.43
CA ALA A 229 5.78 -7.66 1.73
C ALA A 229 5.28 -8.80 0.82
N LEU A 230 5.71 -8.81 -0.45
CA LEU A 230 5.32 -9.82 -1.46
C LEU A 230 6.18 -11.09 -1.44
N THR A 231 7.35 -11.08 -0.80
CA THR A 231 8.33 -12.18 -0.87
C THR A 231 8.64 -12.83 0.47
N ALA A 232 8.28 -12.19 1.59
CA ALA A 232 8.51 -12.67 2.95
C ALA A 232 7.52 -13.74 3.42
#